data_AF-A0A2G5IK12-F1
#
_entry.id   AF-A0A2G5IK12-F1
#
_cell.length_a   1.000
_cell.length_b   1.000
_cell.length_c   1.000
_cell.angle_alpha   90.00
_cell.angle_beta   90.00
_cell.angle_gamma   90.00
#
_symmetry.space_group_name_H-M   'P 1'
#
loop_
_entity.id
_entity.type
_entity.pdbx_description
1 polymer ?
#
loop_
_entity_poly.entity_id
_entity_poly.type
_entity_poly.pdbx_seq_one_letter_code
_entity_poly.pdbx_strand_id
1 'polypeptide(L)'
;MEDAQLVEAYRKKALFPAGAAVPATSEVAVLRRGQPVGTGDLVWMPDANTFCLVSIRERASDRQCFNLAAKRKPQGYVHVGRGTPHDVGDPAEPHRLWLTVSVVENTSGPFAYTGGTPEHATPVQEATVKFPSGRTMTFLTYEFPEGMSIPMDAEICSTGRAVCFKAFEPNAIGQ
;
A
#
# COMPACT_ATOMS: atom_id res chain seq x y z
N MET A 1 -1.22 -21.06 0.47
CA MET A 1 -2.64 -21.39 0.26
C MET A 1 -3.54 -20.17 0.39
N GLU A 2 -3.23 -19.21 1.27
CA GLU A 2 -4.02 -17.98 1.46
C GLU A 2 -3.89 -16.98 0.28
N ASP A 3 -2.68 -16.82 -0.27
CA ASP A 3 -2.45 -15.92 -1.42
C ASP A 3 -3.27 -16.32 -2.65
N ALA A 4 -3.42 -17.62 -2.88
CA ALA A 4 -4.19 -18.13 -4.00
C ALA A 4 -5.66 -17.71 -3.91
N GLN A 5 -6.25 -17.72 -2.71
CA GLN A 5 -7.64 -17.32 -2.50
C GLN A 5 -7.83 -15.81 -2.63
N LEU A 6 -6.88 -15.00 -2.12
CA LEU A 6 -6.91 -13.55 -2.28
C LEU A 6 -6.74 -13.14 -3.76
N VAL A 7 -5.83 -13.79 -4.47
CA VAL A 7 -5.63 -13.62 -5.91
C VAL A 7 -6.85 -14.11 -6.71
N GLU A 8 -7.51 -15.17 -6.28
CA GLU A 8 -8.74 -15.65 -6.92
C GLU A 8 -9.89 -14.65 -6.71
N ALA A 9 -10.03 -14.09 -5.51
CA ALA A 9 -10.99 -13.03 -5.23
C ALA A 9 -10.75 -11.79 -6.13
N TYR A 10 -9.49 -11.42 -6.32
CA TYR A 10 -9.08 -10.36 -7.26
C TYR A 10 -9.49 -10.61 -8.71
N ARG A 11 -9.50 -11.87 -9.16
CA ARG A 11 -9.89 -12.23 -10.53
C ARG A 11 -11.39 -12.16 -10.78
N LYS A 12 -12.23 -12.07 -9.74
CA LYS A 12 -13.68 -11.95 -9.92
C LYS A 12 -14.00 -10.58 -10.53
N LYS A 13 -14.56 -10.59 -11.75
CA LYS A 13 -14.80 -9.46 -12.68
C LYS A 13 -15.44 -8.18 -12.10
N ALA A 14 -15.95 -8.16 -10.87
CA ALA A 14 -16.59 -6.98 -10.28
C ALA A 14 -15.62 -5.83 -9.96
N LEU A 15 -14.31 -6.10 -9.90
CA LEU A 15 -13.27 -5.11 -9.58
C LEU A 15 -12.80 -4.27 -10.78
N PHE A 16 -13.06 -4.74 -12.00
CA PHE A 16 -12.55 -4.15 -13.22
C PHE A 16 -13.71 -3.65 -14.08
N PRO A 17 -13.66 -2.40 -14.58
CA PRO A 17 -14.64 -1.91 -15.55
C PRO A 17 -14.74 -2.86 -16.74
N ALA A 18 -15.92 -2.97 -17.34
CA ALA A 18 -16.11 -3.80 -18.53
C ALA A 18 -15.12 -3.38 -19.64
N GLY A 19 -14.36 -4.34 -20.16
CA GLY A 19 -13.34 -4.10 -21.18
C GLY A 19 -11.95 -3.72 -20.66
N ALA A 20 -11.76 -3.52 -19.35
CA ALA A 20 -10.44 -3.32 -18.78
C ALA A 20 -9.66 -4.65 -18.71
N ALA A 21 -8.38 -4.62 -19.08
CA ALA A 21 -7.48 -5.76 -18.90
C ALA A 21 -7.28 -6.01 -17.40
N VAL A 22 -7.52 -7.25 -16.96
CA VAL A 22 -7.19 -7.70 -15.61
C VAL A 22 -5.71 -8.11 -15.60
N PRO A 23 -4.85 -7.48 -14.78
CA PRO A 23 -3.44 -7.85 -14.67
C PRO A 23 -3.26 -9.34 -14.36
N ALA A 24 -2.24 -9.94 -14.95
CA ALA A 24 -1.95 -11.34 -14.68
C ALA A 24 -1.54 -11.51 -13.21
N THR A 25 -1.83 -12.67 -12.61
CA THR A 25 -1.48 -12.95 -11.21
C THR A 25 0.02 -12.76 -10.92
N SER A 26 0.87 -13.09 -11.91
CA SER A 26 2.32 -12.88 -11.83
C SER A 26 2.76 -11.41 -11.79
N GLU A 27 1.84 -10.47 -12.10
CA GLU A 27 2.08 -9.03 -12.12
C GLU A 27 1.48 -8.33 -10.90
N VAL A 28 0.82 -9.08 -10.02
CA VAL A 28 0.17 -8.60 -8.80
C VAL A 28 0.96 -9.08 -7.60
N ALA A 29 1.13 -8.20 -6.62
CA ALA A 29 1.72 -8.53 -5.34
C ALA A 29 0.71 -8.38 -4.21
N VAL A 30 0.76 -9.30 -3.26
CA VAL A 30 0.01 -9.21 -2.00
C VAL A 30 0.77 -8.28 -1.07
N LEU A 31 0.16 -7.14 -0.73
CA LEU A 31 0.68 -6.20 0.26
C LEU A 31 0.35 -6.66 1.67
N ARG A 32 -0.89 -7.10 1.88
CA ARG A 32 -1.41 -7.48 3.19
C ARG A 32 -2.45 -8.57 3.07
N ARG A 33 -2.44 -9.49 4.03
CA ARG A 33 -3.47 -10.53 4.20
C ARG A 33 -4.42 -10.07 5.28
N GLY A 34 -5.71 -10.10 4.96
CA GLY A 34 -6.79 -9.85 5.91
C GLY A 34 -7.38 -11.13 6.47
N GLN A 35 -8.28 -10.97 7.43
CA GLN A 35 -9.21 -12.01 7.86
C GLN A 35 -10.65 -11.52 7.56
N PRO A 36 -11.55 -12.40 7.07
CA PRO A 36 -11.35 -13.81 6.77
C PRO A 36 -10.43 -14.05 5.55
N VAL A 37 -10.00 -15.31 5.36
CA VAL A 37 -9.16 -15.71 4.20
C VAL A 37 -9.83 -15.28 2.89
N GLY A 38 -9.04 -14.74 1.96
CA GLY A 38 -9.53 -14.14 0.72
C GLY A 38 -9.75 -12.62 0.78
N THR A 39 -9.49 -12.01 1.94
CA THR A 39 -9.44 -10.54 2.10
C THR A 39 -7.99 -10.05 2.22
N GLY A 40 -7.75 -8.77 1.93
CA GLY A 40 -6.43 -8.18 1.97
C GLY A 40 -6.23 -7.08 0.94
N ASP A 41 -4.97 -6.68 0.78
CA ASP A 41 -4.57 -5.59 -0.11
C ASP A 41 -3.57 -6.09 -1.14
N LEU A 42 -3.78 -5.72 -2.39
CA LEU A 42 -3.04 -6.15 -3.55
C LEU A 42 -2.60 -4.93 -4.36
N VAL A 43 -1.43 -5.01 -4.99
CA VAL A 43 -0.93 -3.93 -5.83
C VAL A 43 -0.39 -4.45 -7.16
N TRP A 44 -0.53 -3.64 -8.20
CA TRP A 44 0.18 -3.81 -9.47
C TRP A 44 0.53 -2.45 -10.05
N MET A 45 1.39 -2.44 -11.08
CA MET A 45 1.69 -1.25 -11.85
C MET A 45 1.29 -1.48 -13.31
N PRO A 46 0.23 -0.81 -13.83
CA PRO A 46 -0.15 -0.96 -15.22
C PRO A 46 0.87 -0.35 -16.19
N ASP A 47 1.69 0.59 -15.71
CA ASP A 47 2.75 1.23 -16.48
C ASP A 47 3.91 1.68 -15.56
N ALA A 48 4.92 2.36 -16.11
CA ALA A 48 6.10 2.75 -15.35
C ALA A 48 5.87 3.82 -14.27
N ASN A 49 4.75 4.55 -14.32
CA ASN A 49 4.46 5.73 -13.52
C ASN A 49 3.16 5.62 -12.72
N THR A 50 2.40 4.56 -12.89
CA THR A 50 1.14 4.36 -12.19
C THR A 50 1.22 3.09 -11.35
N PHE A 51 0.76 3.14 -10.10
CA PHE A 51 0.44 1.94 -9.34
C PHE A 51 -1.05 1.93 -9.01
N CYS A 52 -1.63 0.74 -8.95
CA CYS A 52 -3.02 0.54 -8.58
C CYS A 52 -3.10 -0.38 -7.37
N LEU A 53 -3.85 0.06 -6.36
CA LEU A 53 -4.16 -0.66 -5.15
C LEU A 53 -5.57 -1.24 -5.28
N VAL A 54 -5.72 -2.50 -4.91
CA VAL A 54 -7.03 -3.14 -4.68
C VAL A 54 -7.10 -3.60 -3.23
N SER A 55 -8.16 -3.17 -2.56
CA SER A 55 -8.49 -3.60 -1.21
C SER A 55 -9.72 -4.50 -1.29
N ILE A 56 -9.56 -5.77 -0.94
CA ILE A 56 -10.64 -6.76 -0.89
C ILE A 56 -11.02 -6.97 0.58
N ARG A 57 -12.30 -6.80 0.88
CA ARG A 57 -12.89 -7.04 2.20
C ARG A 57 -14.04 -8.03 2.04
N GLU A 58 -14.58 -8.50 3.16
CA GLU A 58 -15.62 -9.54 3.15
C GLU A 58 -16.87 -9.13 2.36
N ARG A 59 -17.28 -7.86 2.46
CA ARG A 59 -18.53 -7.35 1.84
C ARG A 59 -18.32 -6.29 0.76
N ALA A 60 -17.09 -5.83 0.58
CA ALA A 60 -16.79 -4.72 -0.32
C ALA A 60 -15.38 -4.87 -0.90
N SER A 61 -15.16 -4.18 -2.00
CA SER A 61 -13.83 -4.07 -2.58
C SER A 61 -13.66 -2.71 -3.23
N ASP A 62 -12.49 -2.11 -3.05
CA ASP A 62 -12.15 -0.81 -3.63
C ASP A 62 -10.91 -0.93 -4.54
N ARG A 63 -10.87 -0.10 -5.58
CA ARG A 63 -9.76 -0.03 -6.53
C ARG A 63 -9.40 1.43 -6.79
N GLN A 64 -8.17 1.79 -6.48
CA GLN A 64 -7.63 3.12 -6.74
C GLN A 64 -6.30 3.03 -7.47
N CYS A 65 -6.08 3.94 -8.40
CA CYS A 65 -4.81 4.07 -9.11
C CYS A 65 -4.21 5.45 -8.84
N PHE A 66 -2.90 5.46 -8.61
CA PHE A 66 -2.15 6.62 -8.20
C PHE A 66 -0.97 6.81 -9.13
N ASN A 67 -0.78 8.06 -9.57
CA ASN A 67 0.38 8.45 -10.34
C ASN A 67 1.56 8.72 -9.41
N LEU A 68 2.69 8.10 -9.70
CA LEU A 68 3.99 8.48 -9.14
C LEU A 68 4.39 9.85 -9.68
N ALA A 69 5.21 10.59 -8.94
CA ALA A 69 5.71 11.88 -9.39
C ALA A 69 6.48 11.75 -10.71
N ALA A 70 6.24 12.68 -11.62
CA ALA A 70 6.89 12.73 -12.94
C ALA A 70 8.40 13.01 -12.82
N LYS A 71 8.80 13.81 -11.84
CA LYS A 71 10.19 14.06 -11.48
C LYS A 71 10.48 13.33 -10.18
N ARG A 72 11.19 12.21 -10.27
CA ARG A 72 11.57 11.42 -9.10
C ARG A 72 13.01 10.98 -9.20
N LYS A 73 13.65 10.84 -8.04
CA LYS A 73 15.00 10.27 -7.97
C LYS A 73 14.95 8.81 -8.45
N PRO A 74 15.94 8.33 -9.22
CA PRO A 74 16.00 6.93 -9.67
C PRO A 74 16.06 5.90 -8.53
N GLN A 75 16.44 6.35 -7.32
CA GLN A 75 16.51 5.54 -6.11
C GLN A 75 16.01 6.36 -4.91
N GLY A 76 15.30 5.69 -3.99
CA GLY A 76 14.89 6.30 -2.72
C GLY A 76 13.80 7.36 -2.85
N TYR A 77 13.13 7.44 -4.01
CA TYR A 77 11.89 8.19 -4.13
C TYR A 77 10.82 7.52 -3.26
N VAL A 78 10.12 8.33 -2.47
CA VAL A 78 9.01 7.88 -1.63
C VAL A 78 7.72 8.59 -2.03
N HIS A 79 6.76 7.83 -2.52
CA HIS A 79 5.39 8.32 -2.64
C HIS A 79 4.63 7.90 -1.39
N VAL A 80 4.16 8.84 -0.57
CA VAL A 80 3.21 8.57 0.51
C VAL A 80 1.81 8.75 -0.06
N GLY A 81 1.14 7.62 -0.32
CA GLY A 81 -0.20 7.59 -0.89
C GLY A 81 -1.24 8.17 0.07
N ARG A 82 -2.39 8.55 -0.49
CA ARG A 82 -3.53 9.02 0.30
C ARG A 82 -4.10 7.82 1.07
N GLY A 83 -4.31 7.99 2.38
CA GLY A 83 -4.87 6.91 3.18
C GLY A 83 -6.25 6.52 2.66
N THR A 84 -6.50 5.22 2.49
CA THR A 84 -7.83 4.71 2.19
C THR A 84 -8.49 4.29 3.50
N PRO A 85 -9.77 4.66 3.73
CA PRO A 85 -10.50 4.15 4.88
C PRO A 85 -10.56 2.62 4.78
N HIS A 86 -9.95 1.97 5.76
CA HIS A 86 -10.01 0.55 5.98
C HIS A 86 -11.30 0.26 6.75
N ASP A 87 -12.45 0.35 6.07
CA ASP A 87 -13.73 -0.10 6.62
C ASP A 87 -13.68 -1.63 6.75
N VAL A 88 -13.32 -2.10 7.94
CA VAL A 88 -13.61 -3.47 8.37
C VAL A 88 -15.12 -3.49 8.59
N GLY A 89 -15.80 -4.43 7.95
CA GLY A 89 -17.24 -4.50 8.01
C GLY A 89 -17.75 -4.75 9.43
N ASP A 90 -18.19 -3.70 10.11
CA ASP A 90 -19.30 -3.69 11.06
C ASP A 90 -19.69 -2.21 11.30
N PRO A 91 -20.93 -1.76 11.01
CA PRO A 91 -21.40 -0.42 11.36
C PRO A 91 -21.34 -0.11 12.88
N ALA A 92 -21.12 -1.12 13.73
CA ALA A 92 -21.04 -1.00 15.17
C ALA A 92 -19.61 -0.77 15.71
N GLU A 93 -18.55 -0.88 14.89
CA GLU A 93 -17.17 -0.61 15.32
C GLU A 93 -16.69 0.79 14.86
N PRO A 94 -16.50 1.76 15.78
CA PRO A 94 -16.13 3.14 15.44
C PRO A 94 -14.65 3.33 15.08
N HIS A 95 -13.84 2.28 15.06
CA HIS A 95 -12.39 2.40 14.84
C HIS A 95 -12.02 2.12 13.38
N ARG A 96 -12.49 2.98 12.47
CA ARG A 96 -12.01 2.99 11.09
C ARG A 96 -10.50 3.19 11.10
N LEU A 97 -9.74 2.25 10.57
CA LEU A 97 -8.30 2.45 10.36
C LEU A 97 -8.09 3.12 9.02
N TRP A 98 -7.10 3.99 8.89
CA TRP A 98 -6.65 4.54 7.61
C TRP A 98 -5.42 3.76 7.17
N LEU A 99 -5.53 3.02 6.07
CA LEU A 99 -4.41 2.33 5.46
C LEU A 99 -3.58 3.34 4.68
N THR A 100 -2.33 3.57 5.10
CA THR A 100 -1.37 4.36 4.34
C THR A 100 -0.48 3.42 3.53
N VAL A 101 -0.29 3.75 2.25
CA VAL A 101 0.59 3.00 1.35
C VAL A 101 1.70 3.93 0.87
N SER A 102 2.94 3.61 1.23
CA SER A 102 4.12 4.29 0.74
C SER A 102 4.87 3.44 -0.28
N VAL A 103 5.44 4.06 -1.33
CA VAL A 103 6.17 3.35 -2.41
C VAL A 103 7.60 3.84 -2.44
N VAL A 104 8.56 2.91 -2.30
CA VAL A 104 9.99 3.17 -2.40
C VAL A 104 10.54 2.53 -3.67
N GLU A 105 11.21 3.34 -4.50
CA GLU A 105 11.79 2.86 -5.77
C GLU A 105 13.25 2.38 -5.61
N ASN A 106 13.54 1.19 -6.15
CA ASN A 106 14.86 0.56 -6.24
C ASN A 106 15.62 0.51 -4.90
N THR A 107 14.91 0.33 -3.80
CA THR A 107 15.48 0.15 -2.45
C THR A 107 14.57 -0.78 -1.67
N SER A 108 15.18 -1.73 -0.96
CA SER A 108 14.49 -2.73 -0.13
C SER A 108 15.26 -2.93 1.17
N GLY A 109 14.63 -3.57 2.15
CA GLY A 109 15.23 -3.83 3.46
C GLY A 109 14.40 -3.19 4.56
N PRO A 110 14.50 -3.67 5.81
CA PRO A 110 13.45 -3.41 6.77
C PRO A 110 13.30 -1.92 7.01
N PHE A 111 12.09 -1.44 6.74
CA PHE A 111 11.64 -0.11 7.08
C PHE A 111 10.90 -0.15 8.41
N ALA A 112 11.20 0.79 9.29
CA ALA A 112 10.55 0.90 10.59
C ALA A 112 10.42 2.36 11.02
N TYR A 113 9.49 2.62 11.94
CA TYR A 113 9.37 3.92 12.59
C TYR A 113 10.62 4.24 13.41
N THR A 114 11.11 5.48 13.29
CA THR A 114 12.18 5.98 14.14
C THR A 114 11.65 6.21 15.55
N GLY A 115 12.32 5.65 16.56
CA GLY A 115 11.88 5.80 17.95
C GLY A 115 10.78 4.82 18.39
N GLY A 116 10.41 3.87 17.52
CA GLY A 116 9.36 2.88 17.79
C GLY A 116 8.04 3.21 17.09
N THR A 117 7.12 2.26 17.07
CA THR A 117 5.79 2.44 16.47
C THR A 117 5.02 3.51 17.26
N PRO A 118 4.51 4.58 16.60
CA PRO A 118 3.67 5.57 17.26
C PRO A 118 2.47 4.92 17.95
N GLU A 119 1.95 5.58 18.99
CA GLU A 119 0.76 5.11 19.68
C GLU A 119 -0.39 4.92 18.69
N HIS A 120 -1.11 3.79 18.81
CA HIS A 120 -2.20 3.36 17.93
C HIS A 120 -1.85 3.05 16.46
N ALA A 121 -0.63 3.35 16.00
CA ALA A 121 -0.19 2.94 14.67
C ALA A 121 0.13 1.44 14.63
N THR A 122 -0.04 0.80 13.48
CA THR A 122 0.46 -0.56 13.27
C THR A 122 1.92 -0.54 12.80
N PRO A 123 2.72 -1.58 13.10
CA PRO A 123 4.06 -1.72 12.55
C PRO A 123 4.06 -1.65 11.01
N VAL A 124 5.13 -1.11 10.44
CA VAL A 124 5.32 -1.06 8.99
C VAL A 124 5.40 -2.49 8.44
N GLN A 125 4.51 -2.82 7.51
CA GLN A 125 4.60 -4.02 6.71
C GLN A 125 5.23 -3.68 5.37
N GLU A 126 6.07 -4.56 4.85
CA GLU A 126 6.73 -4.38 3.56
C GLU A 126 6.36 -5.50 2.58
N ALA A 127 6.19 -5.11 1.32
CA ALA A 127 6.07 -6.04 0.21
C ALA A 127 6.90 -5.51 -0.95
N THR A 128 7.83 -6.33 -1.41
CA THR A 128 8.70 -5.96 -2.54
C THR A 128 8.25 -6.68 -3.80
N VAL A 129 8.14 -5.93 -4.89
CA VAL A 129 7.73 -6.41 -6.21
C VAL A 129 8.85 -6.14 -7.19
N LYS A 130 9.30 -7.17 -7.89
CA LYS A 130 10.20 -7.04 -9.04
C LYS A 130 9.39 -7.16 -10.31
N PHE A 131 9.39 -6.10 -11.10
CA PHE A 131 8.64 -6.06 -12.35
C PHE A 131 9.45 -6.63 -13.52
N PRO A 132 8.80 -7.08 -14.61
CA PRO A 132 9.48 -7.56 -15.81
C PRO A 132 10.47 -6.55 -16.42
N SER A 133 10.25 -5.25 -16.19
CA SER A 133 11.18 -4.17 -16.56
C SER A 133 12.50 -4.19 -15.79
N GLY A 134 12.65 -5.06 -14.79
CA GLY A 134 13.81 -5.16 -13.90
C GLY A 134 13.76 -4.19 -12.71
N ARG A 135 12.83 -3.22 -12.70
CA ARG A 135 12.62 -2.30 -11.58
C ARG A 135 12.06 -3.03 -10.38
N THR A 136 12.50 -2.62 -9.19
CA THR A 136 11.97 -3.12 -7.93
C THR A 136 11.25 -1.99 -7.21
N MET A 137 10.02 -2.26 -6.78
CA MET A 137 9.26 -1.36 -5.92
C MET A 137 9.03 -2.03 -4.58
N THR A 138 9.32 -1.31 -3.51
CA THR A 138 8.99 -1.73 -2.15
C THR A 138 7.80 -0.90 -1.68
N PHE A 139 6.70 -1.58 -1.44
CA PHE A 139 5.50 -1.00 -0.87
C PHE A 139 5.55 -1.17 0.64
N LEU A 140 5.25 -0.09 1.35
CA LEU A 140 5.19 -0.03 2.80
C LEU A 140 3.75 0.26 3.18
N THR A 141 3.17 -0.56 4.04
CA THR A 141 1.80 -0.37 4.54
C THR A 141 1.79 -0.26 6.06
N TYR A 142 0.98 0.67 6.55
CA TYR A 142 0.79 0.92 7.98
C TYR A 142 -0.56 1.60 8.17
N GLU A 143 -1.16 1.36 9.33
CA GLU A 143 -2.51 1.83 9.63
C GLU A 143 -2.49 2.77 10.84
N PHE A 144 -3.47 3.67 10.86
CA PHE A 144 -3.71 4.56 11.99
C PHE A 144 -5.22 4.81 12.17
N PRO A 145 -5.77 4.85 13.39
CA PRO A 145 -7.22 5.05 13.58
C PRO A 145 -7.71 6.43 13.14
N GLU A 146 -8.90 6.45 12.54
CA GLU A 146 -9.69 7.65 12.28
C GLU A 146 -10.07 8.32 13.61
N GLY A 147 -10.14 9.65 13.61
CA GLY A 147 -10.53 10.44 14.77
C GLY A 147 -9.42 10.63 15.81
N MET A 148 -8.28 9.96 15.64
CA MET A 148 -7.08 10.19 16.47
C MET A 148 -6.18 11.25 15.81
N SER A 149 -5.41 11.96 16.64
CA SER A 149 -4.43 12.93 16.13
C SER A 149 -3.31 12.20 15.40
N ILE A 150 -3.20 12.41 14.09
CA ILE A 150 -2.18 11.78 13.26
C ILE A 150 -0.79 12.27 13.71
N PRO A 151 0.17 11.37 13.98
CA PRO A 151 1.53 11.74 14.38
C PRO A 151 2.33 12.20 13.15
N MET A 152 2.10 13.44 12.72
CA MET A 152 2.70 14.01 11.50
C MET A 152 4.23 14.07 11.53
N ASP A 153 4.83 14.02 12.71
CA ASP A 153 6.28 14.03 12.91
C ASP A 153 6.92 12.63 12.80
N ALA A 154 6.13 11.56 12.85
CA ALA A 154 6.60 10.18 12.75
C ALA A 154 7.38 9.95 11.45
N GLU A 155 8.58 9.42 11.55
CA GLU A 155 9.43 9.08 10.41
C GLU A 155 9.56 7.58 10.26
N ILE A 156 9.58 7.12 9.01
CA ILE A 156 9.94 5.75 8.66
C ILE A 156 11.30 5.81 7.96
N CYS A 157 12.23 4.96 8.41
CA CYS A 157 13.55 4.84 7.83
C CYS A 157 13.87 3.39 7.48
N SER A 158 14.65 3.22 6.40
CA SER A 158 15.37 1.98 6.11
C SER A 158 16.52 1.77 7.10
N THR A 159 16.99 0.52 7.20
CA THR A 159 18.22 0.19 7.93
C THR A 159 19.40 1.03 7.46
N GLY A 160 20.16 1.60 8.38
CA GLY A 160 21.25 2.53 8.06
C GLY A 160 20.81 3.92 7.60
N ARG A 161 19.49 4.20 7.62
CA ARG A 161 18.89 5.52 7.31
C ARG A 161 19.21 6.05 5.91
N ALA A 162 19.44 5.16 4.94
CA ALA A 162 19.70 5.55 3.55
C ALA A 162 18.48 6.24 2.90
N VAL A 163 17.28 5.82 3.30
CA VAL A 163 15.99 6.43 2.95
C VAL A 163 15.21 6.66 4.24
N CYS A 164 14.75 7.89 4.45
CA CYS A 164 13.89 8.31 5.55
C CYS A 164 12.84 9.28 5.03
N PHE A 165 11.61 9.21 5.55
CA PHE A 165 10.51 10.08 5.15
C PHE A 165 9.48 10.21 6.27
N LYS A 166 8.67 11.27 6.23
CA LYS A 166 7.53 11.47 7.14
C LYS A 166 6.40 10.51 6.77
N ALA A 167 5.98 9.68 7.73
CA ALA A 167 5.07 8.57 7.50
C ALA A 167 3.67 9.02 7.05
N PHE A 168 3.18 10.15 7.57
CA PHE A 168 1.81 10.60 7.33
C PHE A 168 1.73 11.93 6.58
N GLU A 169 2.87 12.47 6.14
CA GLU A 169 2.90 13.66 5.31
C GLU A 169 2.75 13.26 3.84
N PRO A 170 1.64 13.60 3.16
CA PRO A 170 1.48 13.27 1.77
C PRO A 170 2.50 14.05 0.95
N ASN A 171 3.34 13.33 0.20
CA ASN A 171 4.15 13.93 -0.84
C ASN A 171 3.22 14.22 -2.03
N ALA A 172 2.47 15.32 -1.96
CA ALA A 172 1.63 15.76 -3.06
C ALA A 172 2.47 15.93 -4.34
N ILE A 173 1.84 15.58 -5.47
CA ILE A 173 2.36 15.60 -6.83
C ILE A 173 3.13 16.91 -7.11
N GLY A 174 4.44 16.82 -7.39
CA GLY A 174 5.20 17.89 -8.05
C GLY A 174 6.28 18.59 -7.22
N GLN A 175 7.34 17.86 -6.85
CA GLN A 175 8.68 18.45 -6.83
C GLN A 175 9.40 18.05 -8.12
#